data_AF-N1W2V9-F1
#
_entry.id   AF-N1W2V9-F1
#
_cell.length_a   1.000
_cell.length_b   1.000
_cell.length_c   1.000
_cell.angle_alpha   90.00
_cell.angle_beta   90.00
_cell.angle_gamma   90.00
#
_symmetry.space_group_name_H-M   'P 1'
#
loop_
_entity.id
_entity.type
_entity.pdbx_description
1 polymer ?
#
loop_
_entity_poly.entity_id
_entity_poly.type
_entity_poly.pdbx_seq_one_letter_code
_entity_poly.pdbx_strand_id
1 'polypeptide(L)' 'MGLVYTVPEFRQQGIGAKLCRSIEVTAKDRGIKEIYLFSDTAVSLYNRFGWTEAVTCGHRTVMKKEF' A
#
# COMPACT_ATOMS: atom_id res chain seq x y z
N MET A 1 -13.94 -2.18 2.56
CA MET A 1 -12.67 -1.95 3.29
C MET A 1 -11.81 -3.19 3.16
N GLY A 2 -10.52 -3.04 2.82
CA GLY A 2 -9.58 -4.14 2.66
C GLY A 2 -8.27 -3.86 3.39
N LEU A 3 -7.51 -4.90 3.72
CA LEU A 3 -6.23 -4.81 4.42
C LEU A 3 -5.19 -5.71 3.75
N VAL A 4 -3.93 -5.29 3.83
CA VAL A 4 -2.78 -6.12 3.45
C VAL A 4 -2.11 -6.58 4.73
N TYR A 5 -1.95 -7.89 4.89
CA TYR A 5 -1.35 -8.48 6.08
C TYR A 5 -0.37 -9.57 5.71
N THR A 6 0.79 -9.54 6.36
CA THR A 6 1.76 -10.63 6.35
C THR A 6 1.97 -11.06 7.79
N VAL A 7 1.75 -12.35 8.04
CA VAL A 7 2.02 -13.00 9.32
C VAL A 7 3.45 -12.71 9.78
N PRO A 8 3.69 -12.41 11.07
CA PRO A 8 4.98 -11.94 11.58
C PRO A 8 6.18 -12.78 11.15
N GLU A 9 6.04 -14.11 11.14
CA GLU A 9 7.09 -15.07 10.81
C GLU A 9 7.61 -14.94 9.37
N PHE A 10 6.81 -14.34 8.48
CA PHE A 10 7.13 -14.17 7.07
C PHE A 10 7.36 -12.71 6.64
N ARG A 11 7.45 -11.78 7.62
CA ARG A 11 7.77 -10.38 7.34
C ARG A 11 9.22 -10.22 6.87
N GLN A 12 9.51 -9.09 6.24
CA GLN A 12 10.84 -8.74 5.70
C GLN A 12 11.33 -9.66 4.56
N GLN A 13 10.49 -10.59 4.07
CA GLN A 13 10.78 -11.45 2.93
C GLN A 13 10.19 -10.92 1.61
N GLY A 14 9.76 -9.67 1.57
CA GLY A 14 9.16 -9.05 0.37
C GLY A 14 7.74 -9.51 0.03
N ILE A 15 7.03 -10.20 0.93
CA ILE A 15 5.67 -10.68 0.66
C ILE A 15 4.66 -9.52 0.58
N GLY A 16 4.68 -8.60 1.54
CA GLY A 16 3.80 -7.42 1.50
C GLY A 16 3.97 -6.60 0.22
N ALA A 17 5.20 -6.49 -0.27
CA ALA A 17 5.52 -5.88 -1.56
C ALA A 17 4.86 -6.61 -2.74
N LYS A 18 4.97 -7.95 -2.80
CA LYS A 18 4.32 -8.77 -3.83
C LYS A 18 2.81 -8.63 -3.81
N LEU A 19 2.20 -8.60 -2.62
CA LEU A 19 0.76 -8.37 -2.46
C LEU A 19 0.35 -6.99 -3.00
N CYS A 20 1.05 -5.92 -2.63
CA CYS A 20 0.78 -4.58 -3.13
C CYS A 20 0.90 -4.52 -4.66
N ARG A 21 1.96 -5.09 -5.23
CA ARG A 21 2.14 -5.14 -6.68
C ARG A 21 1.01 -5.87 -7.41
N SER A 22 0.50 -6.97 -6.84
CA SER A 22 -0.64 -7.70 -7.40
C SER A 22 -1.91 -6.84 -7.42
N ILE A 23 -2.14 -6.07 -6.35
CA ILE A 23 -3.28 -5.15 -6.24
C ILE A 23 -3.12 -4.03 -7.28
N GLU A 24 -1.93 -3.45 -7.41
CA GLU A 24 -1.64 -2.40 -8.39
C GLU A 24 -1.87 -2.86 -9.83
N VAL A 25 -1.37 -4.05 -10.19
CA VAL A 25 -1.60 -4.64 -11.53
C VAL A 25 -3.09 -4.83 -11.79
N THR A 26 -3.83 -5.38 -10.83
CA THR A 26 -5.27 -5.60 -10.95
C THR A 26 -6.03 -4.29 -11.09
N ALA A 27 -5.61 -3.25 -10.36
CA ALA A 27 -6.23 -1.93 -10.44
C ALA A 27 -5.99 -1.28 -11.81
N LYS A 28 -4.76 -1.37 -12.34
CA LYS A 28 -4.43 -0.90 -13.70
C LYS A 28 -5.26 -1.61 -14.77
N ASP A 29 -5.34 -2.93 -14.70
CA ASP A 29 -6.14 -3.74 -15.64
C ASP A 29 -7.62 -3.34 -15.66
N ARG A 30 -8.14 -2.93 -14.50
CA ARG A 30 -9.52 -2.46 -14.35
C ARG A 30 -9.72 -0.96 -14.66
N GLY A 31 -8.69 -0.26 -15.11
CA GLY A 31 -8.77 1.18 -15.40
C GLY A 31 -8.93 2.07 -14.16
N ILE A 32 -8.61 1.56 -12.97
CA ILE A 32 -8.57 2.38 -11.75
C ILE A 32 -7.36 3.29 -11.85
N LYS A 33 -7.57 4.59 -11.64
CA LYS A 33 -6.52 5.63 -11.79
C LYS A 33 -5.69 5.84 -10.54
N GLU A 34 -6.29 5.61 -9.38
CA GLU A 34 -5.66 5.86 -8.09
C GLU A 34 -6.18 4.92 -7.00
N ILE A 35 -5.31 4.63 -6.03
CA ILE A 35 -5.63 3.85 -4.83
C ILE A 35 -5.24 4.65 -3.59
N TYR A 36 -6.10 4.58 -2.57
CA TYR A 36 -5.83 5.14 -1.26
C TYR A 36 -5.85 4.04 -0.20
N LEU A 37 -4.95 4.13 0.78
CA LEU A 37 -4.97 3.28 1.96
C LEU A 37 -4.50 4.03 3.21
N PHE A 38 -4.96 3.59 4.37
CA PHE A 38 -4.42 4.04 5.65
C PHE A 38 -3.22 3.18 6.04
N SER A 39 -2.17 3.81 6.55
CA SER A 39 -0.97 3.14 7.02
C SER A 39 -0.41 3.80 8.28
N ASP A 40 -0.35 3.03 9.36
CA ASP A 40 0.29 3.45 10.61
C ASP A 40 1.67 2.78 10.78
N THR A 41 1.85 1.57 10.23
CA THR A 41 3.02 0.71 10.52
C THR A 41 3.86 0.36 9.29
N ALA A 42 3.41 0.69 8.09
CA ALA A 42 4.03 0.26 6.84
C ALA A 42 4.33 1.40 5.86
N VAL A 43 4.40 2.65 6.34
CA VAL A 43 4.65 3.84 5.50
C VAL A 43 5.92 3.68 4.66
N SER A 44 7.01 3.19 5.27
CA SER A 44 8.28 2.97 4.56
C SER A 44 8.20 1.91 3.46
N LEU A 45 7.31 0.91 3.59
CA LEU A 45 7.04 -0.06 2.52
C LEU A 45 6.42 0.68 1.35
N TYR A 46 5.32 1.39 1.58
CA TYR A 46 4.57 2.10 0.53
C TYR A 46 5.44 3.15 -0.17
N ASN A 47 6.24 3.92 0.56
CA ASN A 47 7.19 4.89 -0.01
C ASN A 47 8.18 4.23 -0.98
N ARG A 48 8.73 3.04 -0.64
CA ARG A 48 9.64 2.29 -1.53
C ARG A 48 8.95 1.81 -2.81
N PHE A 49 7.63 1.62 -2.80
CA PHE A 49 6.84 1.23 -3.97
C PHE A 49 6.24 2.43 -4.71
N GLY A 50 6.72 3.65 -4.43
CA GLY A 50 6.30 4.87 -5.11
C GLY A 50 4.85 5.24 -4.82
N TRP A 51 4.37 4.92 -3.63
CA TRP A 51 3.19 5.56 -3.04
C TRP A 51 3.62 6.88 -2.41
N THR A 52 2.69 7.82 -2.32
CA THR A 52 2.91 9.15 -1.74
C THR A 52 2.00 9.37 -0.55
N GLU A 53 2.42 10.18 0.41
CA GLU A 53 1.59 10.57 1.55
C GLU A 53 0.63 11.67 1.08
N ALA A 54 -0.68 11.39 1.08
CA ALA A 54 -1.68 12.34 0.61
C ALA A 54 -2.20 13.25 1.73
N VAL A 55 -2.44 12.67 2.92
CA VAL A 55 -2.94 13.39 4.09
C VAL A 55 -2.51 12.64 5.35
N THR A 56 -2.14 13.37 6.38
CA THR A 56 -2.00 12.83 7.74
C THR A 56 -3.20 13.30 8.55
N CYS A 57 -4.01 12.36 9.05
CA CYS A 57 -5.19 12.63 9.86
C CYS A 57 -4.97 12.07 11.26
N GLY A 58 -4.60 12.93 12.21
CA GLY A 58 -4.20 12.50 13.55
C GLY A 58 -2.95 11.62 13.51
N HIS A 59 -3.07 10.38 14.01
CA HIS A 59 -1.97 9.41 14.01
C HIS A 59 -1.88 8.53 12.76
N ARG A 60 -2.79 8.70 11.79
CA ARG A 60 -2.84 7.85 10.60
C ARG A 60 -2.40 8.60 9.36
N THR A 61 -1.52 7.99 8.58
CA THR A 61 -1.14 8.50 7.26
C THR A 61 -1.97 7.82 6.18
N VAL A 62 -2.57 8.63 5.30
CA VAL A 62 -3.20 8.15 4.07
C VAL A 62 -2.15 8.11 2.98
N MET A 63 -1.85 6.92 2.47
CA MET A 63 -1.00 6.71 1.31
C MET A 63 -1.86 6.73 0.04
N LYS A 64 -1.34 7.34 -1.02
CA LYS A 64 -1.92 7.40 -2.36
C LYS A 64 -0.98 6.72 -3.36
N LYS A 65 -1.57 6.00 -4.32
CA LYS A 65 -0.89 5.53 -5.52
C LYS A 65 -1.63 6.03 -6.75
N GLU A 66 -0.89 6.59 -7.69
CA GLU A 66 -1.36 6.97 -9.03
C GLU A 66 -0.71 6.05 -10.07
N PHE A 67 -1.42 5.80 -11.18
CA PHE A 67 -1.04 4.77 -12.16
C PHE A 67 -0.80 5.26 -13.58
#